data_AF-A0A942IPA5-F1
#
_entry.id   AF-A0A942IPA5-F1
#
_cell.length_a   1.000
_cell.length_b   1.000
_cell.length_c   1.000
_cell.angle_alpha   90.00
_cell.angle_beta   90.00
_cell.angle_gamma   90.00
#
_symmetry.space_group_name_H-M   'P 1'
#
loop_
_entity.id
_entity.type
_entity.pdbx_description
1 polymer ?
#
loop_
_entity_poly.entity_id
_entity_poly.type
_entity_poly.pdbx_seq_one_letter_code
_entity_poly.pdbx_strand_id
1 'polypeptide(L)'
;QVIAAAGPFGHTALLGGLIALTLIFNPFIPGAVNAVFMAPIALATAISLNVSPYPFIMGVAYGCASSFMTPVSHPVNILVMSPGGYRFTDYLKNGLPIALIVLTLSTLLLPVLFPF
;
A
#
# COMPACT_ATOMS: atom_id res chain seq x y z
N GLN A 1 -10.99 11.54 -27.16
CA GLN A 1 -11.80 10.43 -26.60
C GLN A 1 -10.93 9.29 -26.08
N VAL A 2 -9.94 8.78 -26.85
CA VAL A 2 -9.00 7.74 -26.36
C VAL A 2 -8.15 8.17 -25.16
N ILE A 3 -7.63 9.41 -25.13
CA ILE A 3 -6.83 9.92 -24.00
C ILE A 3 -7.69 10.12 -22.73
N ALA A 4 -8.96 10.51 -22.88
CA ALA A 4 -9.89 10.65 -21.75
C ALA A 4 -10.31 9.28 -21.19
N ALA A 5 -10.37 8.25 -22.04
CA ALA A 5 -10.66 6.88 -21.61
C ALA A 5 -9.41 6.15 -21.07
N ALA A 6 -8.23 6.35 -21.68
CA ALA A 6 -6.98 5.65 -21.35
C ALA A 6 -6.14 6.36 -20.28
N GLY A 7 -6.23 7.69 -20.19
CA GLY A 7 -5.52 8.51 -19.19
C GLY A 7 -5.79 8.06 -17.75
N PRO A 8 -7.04 7.81 -17.32
CA PRO A 8 -7.34 7.34 -15.97
C PRO A 8 -6.74 5.97 -15.66
N PHE A 9 -6.71 5.04 -16.63
CA PHE A 9 -6.10 3.73 -16.44
C PHE A 9 -4.58 3.82 -16.24
N GLY A 10 -3.92 4.80 -16.87
CA GLY A 10 -2.49 5.06 -16.65
C GLY A 10 -2.19 5.49 -15.23
N HIS A 11 -2.91 6.48 -14.71
CA HIS A 11 -2.73 6.96 -13.33
C HIS A 11 -3.13 5.90 -12.29
N THR A 12 -4.23 5.18 -12.54
CA THR A 12 -4.69 4.10 -11.65
C THR A 12 -3.71 2.92 -11.64
N ALA A 13 -3.11 2.57 -12.78
CA ALA A 13 -2.07 1.54 -12.83
C ALA A 13 -0.81 1.95 -12.07
N LEU A 14 -0.40 3.22 -12.17
CA LEU A 14 0.73 3.75 -11.40
C LEU A 14 0.44 3.77 -9.90
N LEU A 15 -0.76 4.17 -9.49
CA LEU A 15 -1.22 4.08 -8.10
C LEU A 15 -1.16 2.63 -7.60
N GLY A 16 -1.74 1.69 -8.34
CA GLY A 16 -1.73 0.27 -7.98
C GLY A 16 -0.31 -0.30 -7.89
N GLY A 17 0.58 0.06 -8.83
CA GLY A 17 1.98 -0.34 -8.80
C GLY A 17 2.72 0.21 -7.57
N LEU A 18 2.42 1.45 -7.18
CA LEU A 18 3.03 2.08 -6.02
C LEU A 18 2.55 1.44 -4.71
N ILE A 19 1.25 1.15 -4.58
CA ILE A 19 0.69 0.39 -3.45
C ILE A 19 1.30 -1.02 -3.40
N ALA A 20 1.38 -1.72 -4.53
CA ALA A 20 1.97 -3.05 -4.60
C ALA A 20 3.44 -3.02 -4.14
N LEU A 21 4.21 -2.01 -4.55
CA LEU A 21 5.58 -1.83 -4.09
C LEU A 21 5.66 -1.60 -2.58
N THR A 22 4.78 -0.76 -2.02
CA THR A 22 4.66 -0.56 -0.57
C THR A 22 4.39 -1.89 0.16
N LEU A 23 3.46 -2.71 -0.36
CA LEU A 23 3.11 -4.01 0.20
C LEU A 23 4.26 -5.03 0.11
N ILE A 24 5.05 -4.99 -0.96
CA ILE A 24 6.23 -5.85 -1.12
C ILE A 24 7.30 -5.50 -0.09
N PHE A 25 7.47 -4.21 0.25
CA PHE A 25 8.46 -3.78 1.24
C PHE A 25 8.02 -4.00 2.69
N ASN A 26 6.72 -3.94 3.00
CA ASN A 26 6.18 -4.11 4.36
C ASN A 26 6.74 -5.30 5.15
N PRO A 27 6.91 -6.50 4.57
CA PRO A 27 7.50 -7.64 5.27
C PRO A 27 8.93 -7.41 5.78
N PHE A 28 9.71 -6.57 5.09
CA PHE A 28 11.16 -6.44 5.27
C PHE A 28 11.55 -5.29 6.19
N ILE A 29 10.73 -4.24 6.26
CA ILE A 29 11.03 -3.02 7.02
C ILE A 29 9.82 -2.61 7.87
N PRO A 30 10.03 -1.92 9.01
CA PRO A 30 8.93 -1.40 9.82
C PRO A 30 8.03 -0.46 9.03
N GLY A 31 6.71 -0.50 9.24
CA GLY A 31 5.76 0.31 8.46
C GLY A 31 6.02 1.82 8.50
N ALA A 32 6.50 2.35 9.64
CA ALA A 32 6.90 3.75 9.77
C ALA A 32 8.09 4.12 8.86
N VAL A 33 9.05 3.21 8.72
CA VAL A 33 10.21 3.37 7.84
C VAL A 33 9.76 3.30 6.38
N ASN A 34 8.89 2.36 6.03
CA ASN A 34 8.31 2.24 4.69
C ASN A 34 7.58 3.53 4.27
N ALA A 35 6.78 4.11 5.16
CA ALA A 35 6.05 5.35 4.89
C ALA A 35 6.99 6.52 4.56
N VAL A 36 8.10 6.65 5.30
CA VAL A 36 9.10 7.71 5.07
C VAL A 36 9.76 7.57 3.69
N PHE A 37 9.98 6.35 3.21
CA PHE A 37 10.54 6.12 1.87
C PHE A 37 9.52 6.28 0.75
N MET A 38 8.31 5.75 0.94
CA MET A 38 7.30 5.70 -0.11
C MET A 38 6.56 7.03 -0.30
N ALA A 39 6.39 7.84 0.75
CA ALA A 39 5.73 9.15 0.67
C ALA A 39 6.38 10.12 -0.34
N PRO A 40 7.71 10.37 -0.32
CA PRO A 40 8.34 11.25 -1.31
C PRO A 40 8.24 10.67 -2.73
N ILE A 41 8.26 9.35 -2.91
CA ILE A 41 8.09 8.70 -4.21
C ILE A 41 6.67 8.92 -4.74
N ALA A 42 5.65 8.74 -3.91
CA ALA A 42 4.26 9.03 -4.24
C ALA A 42 4.04 10.49 -4.62
N LEU A 43 4.60 11.41 -3.84
CA LEU A 43 4.50 12.85 -4.11
C LEU A 43 5.19 13.23 -5.42
N ALA A 44 6.42 12.74 -5.65
CA ALA A 44 7.15 12.99 -6.89
C ALA A 44 6.40 12.43 -8.10
N THR A 45 5.82 11.23 -7.97
CA THR A 45 5.00 10.61 -9.03
C THR A 45 3.83 11.50 -9.41
N ALA A 46 3.09 12.02 -8.44
CA ALA A 46 1.95 12.91 -8.69
C ALA A 46 2.37 14.22 -9.37
N ILE A 47 3.48 14.83 -8.91
CA ILE A 47 4.03 16.06 -9.50
C ILE A 47 4.45 15.82 -10.96
N SER A 48 5.14 14.72 -11.24
CA SER A 48 5.57 14.36 -12.60
C SER A 48 4.40 14.11 -13.56
N LEU A 49 3.28 13.62 -13.04
CA LEU A 49 2.05 13.38 -13.80
C LEU A 49 1.15 14.63 -13.88
N ASN A 50 1.48 15.71 -13.16
CA ASN A 50 0.68 16.93 -13.04
C ASN A 50 -0.73 16.67 -12.50
N VAL A 51 -0.85 15.74 -11.55
CA VAL A 51 -2.10 15.35 -10.91
C VAL A 51 -2.05 15.57 -9.39
N SER A 52 -3.20 15.50 -8.77
CA SER A 52 -3.40 15.52 -7.33
C SER A 52 -2.55 14.45 -6.63
N PRO A 53 -1.79 14.82 -5.58
CA PRO A 53 -0.98 13.89 -4.81
C PRO A 53 -1.79 13.05 -3.82
N TYR A 54 -3.02 13.47 -3.51
CA TYR A 54 -3.90 12.80 -2.53
C TYR A 54 -4.08 11.31 -2.78
N PRO A 55 -4.49 10.84 -3.98
CA PRO A 55 -4.68 9.40 -4.23
C PRO A 55 -3.40 8.59 -4.01
N PHE A 56 -2.24 9.10 -4.44
CA PHE A 56 -0.95 8.41 -4.29
C PHE A 56 -0.49 8.33 -2.83
N ILE A 57 -0.58 9.45 -2.09
CA ILE A 57 -0.19 9.50 -0.67
C ILE A 57 -1.12 8.62 0.16
N MET A 58 -2.44 8.66 -0.10
CA MET A 58 -3.40 7.80 0.59
C MET A 58 -3.16 6.33 0.25
N GLY A 59 -2.83 6.01 -1.01
CA GLY A 59 -2.43 4.65 -1.42
C GLY A 59 -1.27 4.12 -0.59
N VAL A 60 -0.19 4.90 -0.46
CA VAL A 60 0.95 4.55 0.41
C VAL A 60 0.51 4.36 1.85
N ALA A 61 -0.30 5.28 2.38
CA ALA A 61 -0.75 5.22 3.78
C ALA A 61 -1.52 3.92 4.07
N TYR A 62 -2.48 3.54 3.21
CA TYR A 62 -3.22 2.28 3.36
C TYR A 62 -2.32 1.06 3.15
N GLY A 63 -1.40 1.11 2.19
CA GLY A 63 -0.38 0.07 1.99
C GLY A 63 0.44 -0.16 3.26
N CYS A 64 1.03 0.89 3.83
CA CYS A 64 1.82 0.81 5.06
C CYS A 64 0.99 0.32 6.26
N ALA A 65 -0.28 0.75 6.37
CA ALA A 65 -1.17 0.31 7.44
C ALA A 65 -1.46 -1.20 7.37
N SER A 66 -1.39 -1.81 6.19
CA SER A 66 -1.60 -3.26 5.99
C SER A 66 -0.34 -4.11 6.27
N SER A 67 0.33 -3.83 7.39
CA SER A 67 1.53 -4.55 7.85
C SER A 67 1.16 -5.83 8.63
N PHE A 68 0.56 -6.80 7.95
CA PHE A 68 0.08 -8.06 8.55
C PHE A 68 0.85 -9.31 8.13
N MET A 69 1.68 -9.21 7.08
CA MET A 69 2.37 -10.35 6.48
C MET A 69 3.51 -10.90 7.35
N THR A 70 4.08 -10.10 8.25
CA THR A 70 5.16 -10.55 9.16
C THR A 70 4.96 -10.01 10.57
N PRO A 71 5.40 -10.76 11.59
CA PRO A 71 5.39 -10.26 12.96
C PRO A 71 6.34 -9.05 13.14
N VAL A 72 7.44 -9.00 12.38
CA VAL A 72 8.47 -7.95 12.51
C VAL A 72 8.01 -6.61 11.94
N SER A 73 7.06 -6.61 11.01
CA SER A 73 6.56 -5.39 10.35
C SER A 73 5.93 -4.37 11.31
N HIS A 74 5.33 -4.85 12.41
CA HIS A 74 4.72 -3.99 13.43
C HIS A 74 4.96 -4.55 14.85
N PRO A 75 5.43 -3.73 15.81
CA PRO A 75 5.78 -4.21 17.16
C PRO A 75 4.66 -4.98 17.87
N VAL A 76 3.41 -4.56 17.67
CA VAL A 76 2.23 -5.23 18.26
C VAL A 76 2.08 -6.68 17.79
N ASN A 77 2.44 -7.00 16.55
CA ASN A 77 2.34 -8.36 16.02
C ASN A 77 3.32 -9.32 16.75
N ILE A 78 4.53 -8.85 17.09
CA ILE A 78 5.47 -9.63 17.93
C ILE A 78 4.88 -9.85 19.33
N LEU A 79 4.27 -8.83 19.94
CA LEU A 79 3.72 -8.92 21.30
C LEU A 79 2.61 -9.97 21.42
N VAL A 80 1.79 -10.14 20.38
CA VAL A 80 0.69 -11.12 20.37
C VAL A 80 1.12 -12.51 19.86
N MET A 81 2.24 -12.60 19.13
CA MET A 81 2.69 -13.85 18.53
C MET A 81 2.92 -14.96 19.56
N SER A 82 3.64 -14.66 20.65
CA SER A 82 3.99 -15.66 21.67
C SER A 82 2.77 -16.06 22.54
N PRO A 83 2.02 -15.12 23.16
CA PRO A 83 0.83 -15.49 23.96
C PRO A 83 -0.32 -16.08 23.12
N GLY A 84 -0.43 -15.70 21.85
CA GLY A 84 -1.46 -16.21 20.93
C GLY A 84 -1.11 -17.54 20.27
N GLY A 85 0.09 -18.08 20.49
CA GLY A 85 0.54 -19.33 19.87
C GLY A 85 0.71 -19.26 18.35
N TYR A 86 0.85 -18.06 17.78
CA TYR A 86 1.00 -17.87 16.34
C TYR A 86 2.41 -18.19 15.88
N ARG A 87 2.52 -18.84 14.72
CA ARG A 87 3.78 -19.06 13.99
C ARG A 87 3.99 -17.95 12.97
N PHE A 88 5.24 -17.76 12.55
CA PHE A 88 5.59 -16.81 11.49
C PHE A 88 4.79 -17.07 10.20
N THR A 89 4.58 -18.34 9.86
CA THR A 89 3.80 -18.78 8.70
C THR A 89 2.33 -18.36 8.75
N ASP A 90 1.76 -18.19 9.96
CA ASP A 90 0.36 -17.79 10.11
C ASP A 90 0.18 -16.32 9.70
N TYR A 91 1.20 -15.48 9.93
CA TYR A 91 1.21 -14.08 9.46
C TYR A 91 1.27 -14.00 7.94
N LEU A 92 2.13 -14.79 7.28
CA LEU A 92 2.17 -14.79 5.81
C LEU A 92 0.86 -15.31 5.22
N LYS A 93 0.34 -16.43 5.76
CA LYS A 93 -0.87 -17.09 5.26
C LYS A 93 -2.12 -16.19 5.36
N ASN A 94 -2.27 -15.47 6.47
CA ASN A 94 -3.43 -14.60 6.70
C ASN A 94 -3.21 -13.17 6.22
N GLY A 95 -1.97 -12.68 6.28
CA GLY A 95 -1.61 -11.32 5.88
C GLY A 95 -1.61 -11.12 4.37
N LEU A 96 -1.22 -12.12 3.57
CA LEU A 96 -1.20 -12.00 2.12
C LEU A 96 -2.61 -11.77 1.51
N PRO A 97 -3.66 -12.52 1.90
CA PRO A 97 -5.03 -12.22 1.48
C PRO A 97 -5.46 -10.80 1.83
N ILE A 98 -5.13 -10.31 3.03
CA ILE A 98 -5.47 -8.95 3.47
C ILE A 98 -4.74 -7.91 2.62
N ALA A 99 -3.45 -8.12 2.35
CA ALA A 99 -2.65 -7.24 1.49
C ALA A 99 -3.25 -7.14 0.07
N LEU A 100 -3.70 -8.27 -0.50
CA LEU A 100 -4.37 -8.27 -1.80
C LEU A 100 -5.70 -7.52 -1.77
N ILE A 101 -6.50 -7.68 -0.71
CA ILE A 101 -7.75 -6.94 -0.52
C ILE A 101 -7.45 -5.43 -0.45
N VAL A 102 -6.44 -5.02 0.33
CA VAL A 102 -6.02 -3.61 0.40
C VAL A 102 -5.58 -3.10 -0.97
N LEU A 103 -4.74 -3.85 -1.69
CA LEU A 103 -4.30 -3.48 -3.03
C LEU A 103 -5.48 -3.25 -3.98
N THR A 104 -6.40 -4.22 -4.06
CA THR A 104 -7.54 -4.15 -4.97
C THR A 104 -8.49 -3.02 -4.57
N LEU A 105 -8.90 -2.95 -3.31
CA LEU A 105 -9.87 -1.95 -2.85
C LEU A 105 -9.29 -0.53 -2.91
N SER A 106 -8.05 -0.31 -2.47
CA SER A 106 -7.43 1.01 -2.53
C SER A 106 -7.23 1.47 -3.98
N THR A 107 -6.80 0.59 -4.88
CA THR A 107 -6.63 0.95 -6.30
C THR A 107 -7.96 1.34 -6.97
N LEU A 108 -9.07 0.70 -6.59
CA LEU A 108 -10.38 0.97 -7.17
C LEU A 108 -11.10 2.17 -6.52
N LEU A 109 -11.01 2.31 -5.20
CA LEU A 109 -11.78 3.30 -4.45
C LEU A 109 -11.07 4.64 -4.32
N LEU A 110 -9.74 4.66 -4.20
CA LEU A 110 -9.02 5.92 -3.99
C LEU A 110 -9.20 6.92 -5.15
N PRO A 111 -9.17 6.55 -6.43
CA PRO A 111 -9.45 7.50 -7.51
C PRO A 111 -10.87 8.07 -7.48
N VAL A 112 -11.83 7.32 -6.92
CA VAL A 112 -13.23 7.76 -6.79
C VAL A 112 -13.39 8.75 -5.63
N LEU A 113 -12.71 8.50 -4.52
CA LEU A 113 -12.75 9.36 -3.32
C LEU A 113 -11.82 10.58 -3.45
N PHE A 114 -10.68 10.40 -4.10
CA PHE A 114 -9.63 11.39 -4.32
C PHE A 114 -9.24 11.38 -5.81
N PRO A 115 -9.96 12.13 -6.64
CA PRO A 115 -9.64 12.25 -8.06
C PRO A 115 -8.19 12.73 -8.27
N PHE A 116 -7.56 12.18 -9.32
CA PHE A 116 -6.28 12.64 -9.83
C PHE A 116 -6.39 14.07 -10.36
#